data_AF-A0A2N5W6T3-F1
#
_entry.id   AF-A0A2N5W6T3-F1
#
_cell.length_a   1.000
_cell.length_b   1.000
_cell.length_c   1.000
_cell.angle_alpha   90.00
_cell.angle_beta   90.00
_cell.angle_gamma   90.00
#
_symmetry.space_group_name_H-M   'P 1'
#
loop_
_entity.id
_entity.type
_entity.pdbx_description
1 polymer ?
#
loop_
_entity_poly.entity_id
_entity_poly.type
_entity_poly.pdbx_seq_one_letter_code
_entity_poly.pdbx_strand_id
1 'polypeptide(L)'
;MAGRVTATDPSSGTTRSMTRLEYGLEVVKHQVANMLLAGLKTAHCGIVLFGTDHTQNSLAASGYEYIWEFISPSQPSALTLSRISSIPLHQTSSVEPFKGDPAKKWARKLVVVTDGRTETDWNGWKEQMEKMRIDEVTLNVIGLDFDDPQAGYIEPTKPETKLFDGASSSNERSSSPTTLTGSNPTLMMLSLGYPDSETAKSEGYDAQETLFIRCELQKCTTIVRPMSTKKMSKFGVSSELERRRKTWKQPNKDGHPQDAGDDSDDPDMKLSSDDEPAPLESREADQDSLAKAYKYGSSLVIFDKEDEAKIRQTFSPSLEIRGFTALKTVPRHHLLNNVYYLSPLPSDPGSQLAFSALVRAMHDANRAAIARYVSRSVTAEPKMVILIPVVESTIRYFLFIR
;
A
#
# COMPACT_ATOMS: atom_id res chain seq x y z
N MET A 1 -25.77 -32.29 -13.13
CA MET A 1 -24.82 -32.49 -12.03
C MET A 1 -23.83 -31.33 -12.04
N ALA A 2 -23.90 -30.43 -11.06
CA ALA A 2 -22.98 -29.28 -11.01
C ALA A 2 -21.55 -29.78 -10.75
N GLY A 3 -20.62 -29.42 -11.64
CA GLY A 3 -19.20 -29.74 -11.48
C GLY A 3 -18.68 -29.21 -10.15
N ARG A 4 -18.07 -30.08 -9.36
CA ARG A 4 -17.42 -29.73 -8.09
C ARG A 4 -15.97 -29.33 -8.38
N VAL A 5 -15.56 -28.18 -7.89
CA VAL A 5 -14.19 -27.65 -7.96
C VAL A 5 -13.50 -27.96 -6.63
N THR A 6 -12.27 -28.43 -6.69
CA THR A 6 -11.43 -28.63 -5.50
C THR A 6 -10.61 -27.38 -5.25
N ALA A 7 -10.86 -26.67 -4.14
CA ALA A 7 -9.98 -25.60 -3.70
C ALA A 7 -9.10 -26.09 -2.55
N THR A 8 -7.81 -25.82 -2.65
CA THR A 8 -6.81 -26.07 -1.60
C THR A 8 -6.55 -24.78 -0.87
N ASP A 9 -6.81 -24.75 0.44
CA ASP A 9 -6.42 -23.62 1.28
C ASP A 9 -4.89 -23.59 1.43
N PRO A 10 -4.21 -22.52 0.99
CA PRO A 10 -2.75 -22.42 1.05
C PRO A 10 -2.19 -22.37 2.48
N SER A 11 -3.03 -22.04 3.48
CA SER A 11 -2.61 -21.94 4.88
C SER A 11 -2.78 -23.25 5.67
N SER A 12 -3.80 -24.04 5.35
CA SER A 12 -4.12 -25.28 6.06
C SER A 12 -3.84 -26.57 5.26
N GLY A 13 -3.57 -26.47 3.96
CA GLY A 13 -3.38 -27.61 3.07
C GLY A 13 -4.65 -28.46 2.86
N THR A 14 -5.79 -28.04 3.41
CA THR A 14 -7.04 -28.79 3.34
C THR A 14 -7.65 -28.62 1.95
N THR A 15 -7.94 -29.73 1.28
CA THR A 15 -8.63 -29.72 -0.02
C THR A 15 -10.13 -29.83 0.23
N ARG A 16 -10.89 -28.79 -0.10
CA ARG A 16 -12.35 -28.79 0.01
C ARG A 16 -12.97 -28.89 -1.38
N SER A 17 -13.88 -29.85 -1.55
CA SER A 17 -14.75 -29.93 -2.72
C SER A 17 -15.90 -28.94 -2.55
N MET A 18 -15.96 -27.92 -3.40
CA MET A 18 -16.97 -26.86 -3.40
C MET A 18 -17.62 -26.73 -4.78
N THR A 19 -18.79 -26.10 -4.84
CA THR A 19 -19.44 -25.77 -6.11
C THR A 19 -18.74 -24.57 -6.77
N ARG A 20 -18.93 -24.39 -8.08
CA ARG A 20 -18.40 -23.22 -8.81
C ARG A 20 -18.89 -21.90 -8.23
N LEU A 21 -20.17 -21.82 -7.83
CA LEU A 21 -20.71 -20.62 -7.20
C LEU A 21 -20.05 -20.37 -5.85
N GLU A 22 -19.90 -21.39 -5.01
CA GLU A 22 -19.22 -21.26 -3.72
C GLU A 22 -17.78 -20.75 -3.90
N TYR A 23 -17.05 -21.30 -4.88
CA TYR A 23 -15.71 -20.84 -5.21
C TYR A 23 -15.69 -19.39 -5.70
N GLY A 24 -16.60 -19.01 -6.62
CA GLY A 24 -16.75 -17.63 -7.07
C GLY A 24 -17.08 -16.66 -5.92
N LEU A 25 -17.97 -17.07 -5.01
CA LEU A 25 -18.31 -16.29 -3.81
C LEU A 25 -17.13 -16.16 -2.84
N GLU A 26 -16.29 -17.19 -2.69
CA GLU A 26 -15.06 -17.12 -1.89
C GLU A 26 -14.08 -16.10 -2.47
N VAL A 27 -13.88 -16.08 -3.79
CA VAL A 27 -13.04 -15.07 -4.48
C VAL A 27 -13.55 -13.65 -4.20
N VAL A 28 -14.85 -13.42 -4.37
CA VAL A 28 -15.47 -12.11 -4.10
C VAL A 28 -15.33 -11.73 -2.61
N LYS A 29 -15.55 -12.68 -1.68
CA LYS A 29 -15.36 -12.46 -0.24
C LYS A 29 -13.93 -12.06 0.08
N HIS A 30 -12.93 -12.74 -0.48
CA HIS A 30 -11.53 -12.40 -0.27
C HIS A 30 -11.21 -10.98 -0.77
N GLN A 31 -11.76 -10.59 -1.91
CA GLN A 31 -11.57 -9.24 -2.43
C GLN A 31 -12.21 -8.17 -1.52
N VAL A 32 -13.45 -8.38 -1.09
CA VAL A 32 -14.15 -7.47 -0.17
C VAL A 32 -13.48 -7.44 1.21
N ALA A 33 -13.01 -8.57 1.72
CA ALA A 33 -12.27 -8.66 2.98
C ALA A 33 -10.95 -7.90 2.91
N ASN A 34 -10.21 -7.99 1.79
CA ASN A 34 -9.00 -7.20 1.59
C ASN A 34 -9.30 -5.69 1.55
N MET A 35 -10.41 -5.27 0.93
CA MET A 35 -10.83 -3.87 0.96
C MET A 35 -11.21 -3.40 2.37
N LEU A 36 -11.91 -4.25 3.14
CA LEU A 36 -12.27 -3.98 4.53
C LEU A 36 -11.01 -3.84 5.41
N LEU A 37 -10.07 -4.77 5.29
CA LEU A 37 -8.79 -4.76 6.02
C LEU A 37 -7.89 -3.59 5.61
N ALA A 38 -7.95 -3.14 4.35
CA ALA A 38 -7.23 -1.94 3.93
C ALA A 38 -7.74 -0.66 4.62
N GLY A 39 -8.99 -0.66 5.10
CA GLY A 39 -9.56 0.44 5.89
C GLY A 39 -9.62 1.79 5.15
N LEU A 40 -9.61 1.77 3.82
CA LEU A 40 -9.61 2.97 2.99
C LEU A 40 -11.01 3.61 3.00
N LYS A 41 -11.13 4.80 3.61
CA LYS A 41 -12.40 5.56 3.67
C LYS A 41 -12.98 5.91 2.28
N THR A 42 -12.12 5.95 1.28
CA THR A 42 -12.48 6.30 -0.11
C THR A 42 -12.82 5.06 -0.94
N ALA A 43 -12.64 3.85 -0.42
CA ALA A 43 -12.97 2.62 -1.14
C ALA A 43 -14.45 2.28 -0.95
N HIS A 44 -15.18 2.25 -2.06
CA HIS A 44 -16.56 1.81 -2.11
C HIS A 44 -16.64 0.52 -2.94
N CYS A 45 -17.43 -0.45 -2.47
CA CYS A 45 -17.73 -1.66 -3.22
C CYS A 45 -19.23 -1.74 -3.48
N GLY A 46 -19.59 -2.08 -4.72
CA GLY A 46 -20.93 -2.51 -5.10
C GLY A 46 -20.87 -3.95 -5.60
N ILE A 47 -21.94 -4.71 -5.41
CA ILE A 47 -22.04 -6.10 -5.86
C ILE A 47 -23.32 -6.22 -6.68
N VAL A 48 -23.15 -6.74 -7.89
CA VAL A 48 -24.24 -7.02 -8.83
C VAL A 48 -24.18 -8.50 -9.15
N LEU A 49 -25.34 -9.15 -9.11
CA LEU A 49 -25.52 -10.55 -9.48
C LEU A 49 -26.25 -10.60 -10.82
N PHE A 50 -25.85 -11.52 -11.68
CA PHE A 50 -26.50 -11.78 -12.96
C PHE A 50 -26.89 -13.27 -13.03
N GLY A 51 -27.98 -13.58 -13.73
CA GLY A 51 -28.56 -14.93 -13.75
C GLY A 51 -29.39 -15.26 -12.50
N THR A 52 -30.03 -14.24 -11.90
CA THR A 52 -30.90 -14.42 -10.72
C THR A 52 -32.35 -14.70 -11.13
N ASP A 53 -33.12 -15.38 -10.28
CA ASP A 53 -34.54 -15.70 -10.56
C ASP A 53 -35.46 -14.46 -10.60
N HIS A 54 -34.95 -13.32 -10.14
CA HIS A 54 -35.66 -12.05 -10.11
C HIS A 54 -34.78 -10.92 -10.65
N THR A 55 -35.42 -9.88 -11.16
CA THR A 55 -34.78 -8.68 -11.70
C THR A 55 -34.97 -7.53 -10.71
N GLN A 56 -33.87 -6.99 -10.18
CA GLN A 56 -33.89 -5.79 -9.36
C GLN A 56 -32.70 -4.92 -9.71
N ASN A 57 -32.85 -4.11 -10.76
CA ASN A 57 -31.87 -3.13 -11.20
C ASN A 57 -32.58 -1.90 -11.78
N SER A 58 -31.83 -0.80 -11.86
CA SER A 58 -32.31 0.50 -12.37
C SER A 58 -32.69 0.51 -13.86
N LEU A 59 -32.26 -0.49 -14.62
CA LEU A 59 -32.43 -0.59 -16.08
C LEU A 59 -33.35 -1.74 -16.50
N ALA A 60 -34.15 -2.29 -15.59
CA ALA A 60 -34.96 -3.47 -15.87
C ALA A 60 -35.94 -3.26 -17.04
N ALA A 61 -36.41 -2.02 -17.23
CA ALA A 61 -37.30 -1.64 -18.34
C ALA A 61 -36.60 -1.62 -19.72
N SER A 62 -35.26 -1.65 -19.77
CA SER A 62 -34.46 -1.49 -20.97
C SER A 62 -33.86 -2.81 -21.48
N GLY A 63 -34.41 -3.96 -21.07
CA GLY A 63 -33.95 -5.30 -21.46
C GLY A 63 -32.99 -5.98 -20.47
N TYR A 64 -32.64 -5.33 -19.36
CA TYR A 64 -31.71 -5.87 -18.37
C TYR A 64 -32.43 -6.78 -17.36
N GLU A 65 -32.97 -7.89 -17.83
CA GLU A 65 -33.64 -8.90 -17.01
C GLU A 65 -32.61 -9.82 -16.31
N TYR A 66 -33.03 -10.47 -15.20
CA TYR A 66 -32.23 -11.42 -14.42
C TYR A 66 -30.94 -10.84 -13.80
N ILE A 67 -30.93 -9.53 -13.59
CA ILE A 67 -29.84 -8.81 -12.92
C ILE A 67 -30.36 -8.22 -11.61
N TRP A 68 -29.63 -8.50 -10.53
CA TRP A 68 -29.90 -8.01 -9.18
C TRP A 68 -28.74 -7.14 -8.68
N GLU A 69 -29.02 -5.85 -8.46
CA GLU A 69 -28.15 -4.94 -7.72
C GLU A 69 -28.18 -5.30 -6.21
N PHE A 70 -27.43 -6.33 -5.83
CA PHE A 70 -27.43 -6.90 -4.48
C PHE A 70 -26.93 -5.92 -3.41
N ILE A 71 -25.84 -5.19 -3.69
CA ILE A 71 -25.27 -4.19 -2.80
C ILE A 71 -24.92 -2.94 -3.60
N SER A 72 -25.58 -1.82 -3.27
CA SER A 72 -25.22 -0.52 -3.85
C SER A 72 -23.84 -0.06 -3.38
N PRO A 73 -23.09 0.71 -4.20
CA PRO A 73 -21.74 1.17 -3.88
C PRO A 73 -21.65 1.88 -2.52
N SER A 74 -21.05 1.20 -1.55
CA SER A 74 -20.90 1.69 -0.17
C SER A 74 -19.59 1.19 0.42
N GLN A 75 -19.18 1.71 1.58
CA GLN A 75 -17.96 1.22 2.24
C GLN A 75 -18.15 -0.25 2.64
N PRO A 76 -17.15 -1.13 2.37
CA PRO A 76 -17.24 -2.52 2.76
C PRO A 76 -17.39 -2.64 4.28
N SER A 77 -18.27 -3.53 4.73
CA SER A 77 -18.54 -3.78 6.15
C SER A 77 -18.57 -5.28 6.43
N ALA A 78 -18.48 -5.67 7.70
CA ALA A 78 -18.67 -7.06 8.10
C ALA A 78 -20.05 -7.60 7.69
N LEU A 79 -21.08 -6.74 7.69
CA LEU A 79 -22.42 -7.08 7.21
C LEU A 79 -22.43 -7.40 5.71
N THR A 80 -21.61 -6.70 4.92
CA THR A 80 -21.42 -6.98 3.49
C THR A 80 -20.92 -8.40 3.29
N LEU A 81 -19.94 -8.86 4.08
CA LEU A 81 -19.41 -10.23 4.01
C LEU A 81 -20.45 -11.28 4.41
N SER A 82 -21.20 -11.04 5.49
CA SER A 82 -22.28 -11.94 5.92
C SER A 82 -23.43 -12.02 4.90
N ARG A 83 -23.70 -10.91 4.19
CA ARG A 83 -24.68 -10.89 3.09
C ARG A 83 -24.21 -11.74 1.91
N ILE A 84 -22.95 -11.62 1.51
CA ILE A 84 -22.37 -12.44 0.42
C ILE A 84 -22.40 -13.93 0.75
N SER A 85 -22.18 -14.32 2.01
CA SER A 85 -22.29 -15.73 2.42
C SER A 85 -23.72 -16.28 2.39
N SER A 86 -24.72 -15.42 2.35
CA SER A 86 -26.14 -15.80 2.40
C SER A 86 -26.79 -15.85 1.01
N ILE A 87 -26.03 -15.67 -0.07
CA ILE A 87 -26.55 -15.68 -1.44
C ILE A 87 -26.95 -17.13 -1.80
N PRO A 88 -28.22 -17.41 -2.14
CA PRO A 88 -28.65 -18.73 -2.57
C PRO A 88 -28.12 -19.07 -3.97
N LEU A 89 -28.08 -20.38 -4.28
CA LEU A 89 -27.85 -20.84 -5.64
C LEU A 89 -29.09 -20.51 -6.49
N HIS A 90 -28.99 -19.53 -7.38
CA HIS A 90 -29.98 -19.24 -8.40
C HIS A 90 -29.44 -19.71 -9.75
N GLN A 91 -30.28 -20.40 -10.54
CA GLN A 91 -29.86 -21.02 -11.79
C GLN A 91 -30.91 -20.73 -12.85
N THR A 92 -30.65 -19.74 -13.71
CA THR A 92 -31.46 -19.47 -14.90
C THR A 92 -30.65 -19.63 -16.18
N SER A 93 -31.35 -19.97 -17.26
CA SER A 93 -30.79 -20.38 -18.55
C SER A 93 -30.75 -19.27 -19.61
N SER A 94 -30.80 -18.00 -19.22
CA SER A 94 -30.74 -16.88 -20.18
C SER A 94 -30.30 -15.59 -19.49
N VAL A 95 -29.34 -14.86 -20.07
CA VAL A 95 -28.87 -13.56 -19.54
C VAL A 95 -28.42 -12.67 -20.70
N GLU A 96 -28.95 -11.44 -20.75
CA GLU A 96 -28.37 -10.36 -21.56
C GLU A 96 -27.33 -9.55 -20.74
N PRO A 97 -26.29 -9.00 -21.38
CA PRO A 97 -25.17 -8.35 -20.70
C PRO A 97 -25.54 -7.00 -20.05
N PHE A 98 -24.83 -6.66 -18.98
CA PHE A 98 -24.98 -5.44 -18.16
C PHE A 98 -24.37 -4.18 -18.81
N LYS A 99 -25.07 -3.03 -18.70
CA LYS A 99 -24.56 -1.69 -19.05
C LYS A 99 -24.82 -0.72 -17.90
N GLY A 100 -23.98 -0.77 -16.86
CA GLY A 100 -24.05 0.18 -15.76
C GLY A 100 -23.64 1.59 -16.22
N ASP A 101 -24.45 2.59 -15.87
CA ASP A 101 -24.07 4.00 -15.97
C ASP A 101 -23.27 4.41 -14.74
N PRO A 102 -21.98 4.75 -14.87
CA PRO A 102 -21.19 5.02 -13.69
C PRO A 102 -21.03 6.53 -13.49
N ALA A 103 -21.43 7.02 -12.31
CA ALA A 103 -21.42 8.44 -11.95
C ALA A 103 -19.99 8.99 -11.77
N LYS A 104 -19.71 10.16 -12.37
CA LYS A 104 -18.41 10.77 -12.75
C LYS A 104 -17.31 11.01 -11.67
N LYS A 105 -17.42 10.53 -10.43
CA LYS A 105 -16.60 11.06 -9.31
C LYS A 105 -15.40 10.22 -8.84
N TRP A 106 -15.20 8.99 -9.32
CA TRP A 106 -14.19 8.07 -8.75
C TRP A 106 -13.55 7.17 -9.83
N ALA A 107 -12.27 6.81 -9.62
CA ALA A 107 -11.54 5.85 -10.45
C ALA A 107 -12.13 4.44 -10.27
N ARG A 108 -12.45 3.75 -11.37
CA ARG A 108 -13.35 2.57 -11.32
C ARG A 108 -12.63 1.28 -11.70
N LYS A 109 -12.91 0.23 -10.93
CA LYS A 109 -12.48 -1.13 -11.23
C LYS A 109 -13.68 -2.06 -11.22
N LEU A 110 -13.99 -2.63 -12.37
CA LEU A 110 -15.02 -3.65 -12.56
C LEU A 110 -14.35 -5.01 -12.50
N VAL A 111 -14.82 -5.90 -11.62
CA VAL A 111 -14.35 -7.28 -11.54
C VAL A 111 -15.51 -8.19 -11.86
N VAL A 112 -15.36 -8.98 -12.93
CA VAL A 112 -16.37 -9.94 -13.39
C VAL A 112 -15.89 -11.34 -13.04
N VAL A 113 -16.66 -12.05 -12.21
CA VAL A 113 -16.40 -13.47 -11.90
C VAL A 113 -17.42 -14.28 -12.69
N THR A 114 -16.96 -15.11 -13.63
CA THR A 114 -17.84 -15.86 -14.53
C THR A 114 -17.26 -17.21 -14.88
N ASP A 115 -18.11 -18.20 -15.11
CA ASP A 115 -17.72 -19.48 -15.70
C ASP A 115 -17.79 -19.45 -17.23
N GLY A 116 -18.19 -18.34 -17.85
CA GLY A 116 -18.20 -18.18 -19.31
C GLY A 116 -19.15 -19.12 -20.06
N ARG A 117 -20.11 -19.74 -19.37
CA ARG A 117 -21.04 -20.71 -19.99
C ARG A 117 -22.32 -20.09 -20.52
N THR A 118 -22.61 -18.86 -20.13
CA THR A 118 -23.80 -18.13 -20.55
C THR A 118 -23.58 -17.48 -21.90
N GLU A 119 -24.52 -17.65 -22.83
CA GLU A 119 -24.50 -16.92 -24.10
C GLU A 119 -24.53 -15.42 -23.83
N THR A 120 -23.64 -14.69 -24.48
CA THR A 120 -23.49 -13.24 -24.29
C THR A 120 -23.76 -12.56 -25.62
N ASP A 121 -24.65 -11.56 -25.63
CA ASP A 121 -24.82 -10.71 -26.80
C ASP A 121 -23.58 -9.80 -26.95
N TRP A 122 -22.95 -9.88 -28.11
CA TRP A 122 -21.78 -9.07 -28.44
C TRP A 122 -22.16 -7.76 -29.12
N ASN A 123 -23.44 -7.48 -29.37
CA ASN A 123 -23.85 -6.22 -30.00
C ASN A 123 -23.49 -5.01 -29.13
N GLY A 124 -22.88 -3.98 -29.75
CA GLY A 124 -22.53 -2.75 -29.05
C GLY A 124 -21.28 -2.80 -28.16
N TRP A 125 -20.49 -3.90 -28.17
CA TRP A 125 -19.27 -4.03 -27.37
C TRP A 125 -18.23 -2.91 -27.63
N LYS A 126 -18.14 -2.43 -28.88
CA LYS A 126 -17.24 -1.32 -29.26
C LYS A 126 -17.63 0.00 -28.60
N GLU A 127 -18.92 0.29 -28.55
CA GLU A 127 -19.43 1.51 -27.89
C GLU A 127 -19.22 1.42 -26.38
N GLN A 128 -19.41 0.24 -25.80
CA GLN A 128 -19.14 0.00 -24.38
C GLN A 128 -17.65 0.15 -24.07
N MET A 129 -16.76 -0.37 -24.92
CA MET A 129 -15.30 -0.22 -24.76
C MET A 129 -14.88 1.24 -24.80
N GLU A 130 -15.38 2.02 -25.76
CA GLU A 130 -15.05 3.44 -25.85
C GLU A 130 -15.58 4.21 -24.62
N LYS A 131 -16.79 3.88 -24.16
CA LYS A 131 -17.33 4.45 -22.93
C LYS A 131 -16.47 4.09 -21.71
N MET A 132 -16.03 2.84 -21.58
CA MET A 132 -15.12 2.42 -20.50
C MET A 132 -13.77 3.15 -20.56
N ARG A 133 -13.24 3.38 -21.76
CA ARG A 133 -12.00 4.14 -21.96
C ARG A 133 -12.15 5.60 -21.56
N ILE A 134 -13.24 6.27 -21.96
CA ILE A 134 -13.53 7.67 -21.60
C ILE A 134 -13.73 7.81 -20.09
N ASP A 135 -14.40 6.84 -19.48
CA ASP A 135 -14.69 6.83 -18.04
C ASP A 135 -13.54 6.27 -17.17
N GLU A 136 -12.38 5.96 -17.77
CA GLU A 136 -11.21 5.36 -17.12
C GLU A 136 -11.57 4.12 -16.25
N VAL A 137 -12.47 3.28 -16.77
CA VAL A 137 -12.90 2.04 -16.12
C VAL A 137 -11.93 0.93 -16.45
N THR A 138 -11.35 0.32 -15.41
CA THR A 138 -10.54 -0.89 -15.53
C THR A 138 -11.41 -2.13 -15.40
N LEU A 139 -11.33 -3.07 -16.35
CA LEU A 139 -12.07 -4.34 -16.33
C LEU A 139 -11.12 -5.50 -16.05
N ASN A 140 -11.39 -6.26 -14.99
CA ASN A 140 -10.71 -7.52 -14.67
C ASN A 140 -11.72 -8.66 -14.78
N VAL A 141 -11.41 -9.68 -15.56
CA VAL A 141 -12.24 -10.89 -15.70
C VAL A 141 -11.55 -12.04 -14.96
N ILE A 142 -12.27 -12.63 -14.01
CA ILE A 142 -11.86 -13.83 -13.28
C ILE A 142 -12.69 -14.99 -13.83
N GLY A 143 -12.06 -15.80 -14.67
CA GLY A 143 -12.66 -16.97 -15.30
C GLY A 143 -12.60 -18.19 -14.39
N LEU A 144 -13.75 -18.77 -14.06
CA LEU A 144 -13.83 -20.03 -13.34
C LEU A 144 -13.62 -21.21 -14.30
N ASP A 145 -12.61 -22.03 -13.99
CA ASP A 145 -12.20 -23.16 -14.83
C ASP A 145 -11.75 -22.74 -16.25
N PHE A 146 -11.11 -21.57 -16.41
CA PHE A 146 -10.52 -21.17 -17.69
C PHE A 146 -9.17 -21.86 -17.89
N ASP A 147 -8.85 -22.20 -19.14
CA ASP A 147 -7.58 -22.86 -19.47
C ASP A 147 -6.40 -21.92 -19.14
N ASP A 148 -5.44 -22.42 -18.37
CA ASP A 148 -4.23 -21.66 -18.00
C ASP A 148 -2.97 -22.47 -18.36
N PRO A 149 -2.29 -22.10 -19.46
CA PRO A 149 -1.05 -22.73 -19.88
C PRO A 149 0.07 -22.64 -18.85
N GLN A 150 0.08 -21.64 -17.97
CA GLN A 150 1.08 -21.49 -16.90
C GLN A 150 0.74 -22.30 -15.65
N ALA A 151 -0.55 -22.49 -15.34
CA ALA A 151 -0.99 -23.32 -14.21
C ALA A 151 -1.16 -24.81 -14.56
N GLY A 152 -1.06 -25.18 -15.84
CA GLY A 152 -1.16 -26.57 -16.31
C GLY A 152 -2.57 -27.15 -16.23
N TYR A 153 -3.59 -26.31 -16.19
CA TYR A 153 -5.00 -26.72 -16.13
C TYR A 153 -5.66 -26.58 -17.49
N ILE A 154 -6.25 -27.68 -17.96
CA ILE A 154 -7.05 -27.75 -19.19
C ILE A 154 -8.40 -28.38 -18.80
N GLU A 155 -9.52 -27.70 -19.07
CA GLU A 155 -10.85 -28.24 -18.76
C GLU A 155 -11.16 -29.42 -19.72
N PRO A 156 -11.40 -30.65 -19.20
CA PRO A 156 -11.57 -31.84 -20.05
C PRO A 156 -12.88 -31.87 -20.85
N THR A 157 -13.89 -31.07 -20.47
CA THR A 157 -15.21 -31.01 -21.13
C THR A 157 -15.64 -29.55 -21.32
N LYS A 158 -15.03 -28.87 -22.29
CA LYS A 158 -15.31 -27.48 -22.63
C LYS A 158 -16.56 -27.37 -23.51
N PRO A 159 -17.61 -26.63 -23.12
CA PRO A 159 -18.75 -26.35 -24.00
C PRO A 159 -18.36 -25.39 -25.13
N GLU A 160 -19.00 -25.49 -26.30
CA GLU A 160 -18.71 -24.63 -27.47
C GLU A 160 -18.82 -23.13 -27.15
N THR A 161 -19.72 -22.74 -26.25
CA THR A 161 -19.89 -21.35 -25.78
C THR A 161 -18.63 -20.78 -25.08
N LYS A 162 -17.76 -21.65 -24.54
CA LYS A 162 -16.51 -21.28 -23.85
C LYS A 162 -15.30 -21.14 -24.80
N LEU A 163 -15.48 -21.27 -26.12
CA LEU A 163 -14.38 -21.26 -27.11
C LEU A 163 -13.55 -19.95 -27.11
N PHE A 164 -14.04 -18.88 -26.48
CA PHE A 164 -13.40 -17.56 -26.43
C PHE A 164 -12.51 -17.36 -25.19
N ASP A 165 -11.70 -18.36 -24.82
CA ASP A 165 -10.79 -18.28 -23.66
C ASP A 165 -9.51 -17.45 -23.93
N GLY A 166 -9.25 -17.02 -25.17
CA GLY A 166 -7.93 -16.53 -25.58
C GLY A 166 -7.92 -15.09 -26.11
N ALA A 167 -7.82 -14.09 -25.22
CA ALA A 167 -7.14 -12.83 -25.57
C ALA A 167 -6.78 -11.94 -24.35
N SER A 168 -7.58 -11.92 -23.28
CA SER A 168 -7.38 -10.93 -22.19
C SER A 168 -7.66 -11.39 -20.76
N SER A 169 -7.99 -12.67 -20.51
CA SER A 169 -8.21 -13.17 -19.15
C SER A 169 -6.88 -13.46 -18.46
N SER A 170 -6.39 -12.53 -17.64
CA SER A 170 -5.36 -12.86 -16.67
C SER A 170 -5.98 -13.70 -15.57
N ASN A 171 -5.65 -15.00 -15.55
CA ASN A 171 -5.91 -15.86 -14.39
C ASN A 171 -4.93 -15.49 -13.27
N GLU A 172 -5.02 -14.24 -12.78
CA GLU A 172 -4.35 -13.84 -11.55
C GLU A 172 -5.00 -14.63 -10.41
N ARG A 173 -4.48 -15.84 -10.16
CA ARG A 173 -4.76 -16.65 -8.97
C ARG A 173 -4.55 -15.77 -7.75
N SER A 174 -5.63 -15.16 -7.25
CA SER A 174 -5.74 -14.52 -5.94
C SER A 174 -4.45 -13.85 -5.47
N SER A 175 -3.69 -13.21 -6.36
CA SER A 175 -2.62 -12.33 -5.93
C SER A 175 -3.42 -11.21 -5.31
N SER A 176 -3.39 -11.16 -3.97
CA SER A 176 -3.93 -10.06 -3.17
C SER A 176 -3.83 -8.82 -4.01
N PRO A 177 -4.91 -8.05 -4.27
CA PRO A 177 -4.79 -6.84 -5.05
C PRO A 177 -3.63 -6.11 -4.41
N THR A 178 -2.49 -6.07 -5.11
CA THR A 178 -1.34 -5.33 -4.66
C THR A 178 -1.93 -3.95 -4.69
N THR A 179 -2.40 -3.53 -3.52
CA THR A 179 -2.93 -2.21 -3.32
C THR A 179 -1.65 -1.44 -3.51
N LEU A 180 -1.41 -1.04 -4.76
CA LEU A 180 -0.49 0.00 -5.12
C LEU A 180 -1.08 1.20 -4.41
N THR A 181 -0.82 1.25 -3.11
CA THR A 181 -0.92 2.43 -2.30
C THR A 181 0.19 3.26 -2.91
N GLY A 182 -0.14 3.94 -4.01
CA GLY A 182 0.75 4.83 -4.71
C GLY A 182 1.24 5.78 -3.64
N SER A 183 2.46 5.54 -3.14
CA SER A 183 3.06 6.46 -2.21
C SER A 183 3.20 7.74 -3.00
N ASN A 184 2.61 8.84 -2.52
CA ASN A 184 2.74 10.12 -3.20
C ASN A 184 4.22 10.36 -3.51
N PRO A 185 4.57 10.62 -4.78
CA PRO A 185 5.95 10.84 -5.17
C PRO A 185 6.52 12.00 -4.35
N THR A 186 7.68 11.78 -3.74
CA THR A 186 8.35 12.86 -3.01
C THR A 186 9.24 13.62 -3.97
N LEU A 187 8.89 14.87 -4.25
CA LEU A 187 9.69 15.76 -5.10
C LEU A 187 11.03 16.08 -4.43
N MET A 188 12.10 15.90 -5.19
CA MET A 188 13.48 16.08 -4.78
C MET A 188 14.26 16.81 -5.88
N MET A 189 15.35 17.46 -5.48
CA MET A 189 16.33 18.05 -6.40
C MET A 189 17.62 17.24 -6.29
N LEU A 190 17.99 16.57 -7.37
CA LEU A 190 19.26 15.89 -7.52
C LEU A 190 20.29 16.91 -8.00
N SER A 191 21.37 17.10 -7.25
CA SER A 191 22.49 17.96 -7.64
C SER A 191 23.75 17.14 -7.92
N LEU A 192 24.46 17.50 -8.99
CA LEU A 192 25.83 17.08 -9.25
C LEU A 192 26.73 18.29 -9.09
N GLY A 193 27.59 18.26 -8.07
CA GLY A 193 28.43 19.40 -7.69
C GLY A 193 28.12 19.90 -6.28
N TYR A 194 28.72 21.03 -5.91
CA TYR A 194 28.56 21.67 -4.61
C TYR A 194 27.65 22.89 -4.75
N PRO A 195 26.37 22.80 -4.34
CA PRO A 195 25.43 23.93 -4.49
C PRO A 195 25.81 25.12 -3.60
N ASP A 196 26.49 24.87 -2.48
CA ASP A 196 26.92 25.91 -1.55
C ASP A 196 28.27 26.51 -1.97
N SER A 197 28.32 27.83 -2.12
CA SER A 197 29.54 28.56 -2.55
C SER A 197 30.73 28.35 -1.61
N GLU A 198 30.48 28.19 -0.31
CA GLU A 198 31.54 27.93 0.67
C GLU A 198 32.15 26.53 0.48
N THR A 199 31.30 25.52 0.30
CA THR A 199 31.73 24.13 0.07
C THR A 199 32.37 23.94 -1.30
N ALA A 200 31.85 24.64 -2.33
CA ALA A 200 32.44 24.65 -3.66
C ALA A 200 33.86 25.20 -3.62
N LYS A 201 34.07 26.35 -2.94
CA LYS A 201 35.41 26.96 -2.78
C LYS A 201 36.39 26.10 -2.01
N SER A 202 35.96 25.41 -0.94
CA SER A 202 36.85 24.53 -0.17
C SER A 202 37.33 23.33 -0.99
N GLU A 203 36.51 22.87 -1.93
CA GLU A 203 36.79 21.72 -2.78
C GLU A 203 37.39 22.12 -4.14
N GLY A 204 37.54 23.43 -4.41
CA GLY A 204 38.14 23.97 -5.64
C GLY A 204 37.20 24.00 -6.86
N TYR A 205 35.89 23.98 -6.65
CA TYR A 205 34.85 24.03 -7.70
C TYR A 205 34.09 25.37 -7.69
N ASP A 206 33.49 25.73 -8.84
CA ASP A 206 32.54 26.84 -8.90
C ASP A 206 31.11 26.34 -8.63
N ALA A 207 30.36 27.06 -7.81
CA ALA A 207 28.97 26.73 -7.49
C ALA A 207 28.06 26.83 -8.74
N GLN A 208 28.41 27.67 -9.72
CA GLN A 208 27.65 27.83 -10.97
C GLN A 208 27.73 26.60 -11.89
N GLU A 209 28.71 25.73 -11.70
CA GLU A 209 28.85 24.49 -12.48
C GLU A 209 27.97 23.35 -11.94
N THR A 210 27.20 23.60 -10.87
CA THR A 210 26.32 22.59 -10.29
C THR A 210 25.13 22.30 -11.20
N LEU A 211 24.99 21.05 -11.62
CA LEU A 211 23.83 20.59 -12.38
C LEU A 211 22.69 20.25 -11.43
N PHE A 212 21.51 20.83 -11.66
CA PHE A 212 20.29 20.52 -10.91
C PHE A 212 19.29 19.77 -11.78
N ILE A 213 18.80 18.65 -11.27
CA ILE A 213 17.81 17.80 -11.94
C ILE A 213 16.61 17.62 -11.00
N ARG A 214 15.41 17.94 -11.48
CA ARG A 214 14.18 17.73 -10.72
C ARG A 214 13.72 16.28 -10.86
N CYS A 215 13.62 15.60 -9.73
CA CYS A 215 13.29 14.19 -9.65
C CYS A 215 12.13 13.95 -8.68
N GLU A 216 11.50 12.80 -8.83
CA GLU A 216 10.55 12.26 -7.87
C GLU A 216 11.06 10.94 -7.30
N LEU A 217 10.83 10.74 -6.00
CA LEU A 217 11.17 9.52 -5.28
C LEU A 217 9.90 8.75 -4.95
N GLN A 218 9.81 7.50 -5.41
CA GLN A 218 8.69 6.59 -5.15
C GLN A 218 9.18 5.33 -4.43
N LYS A 219 8.35 4.72 -3.60
CA LYS A 219 8.76 3.49 -2.89
C LYS A 219 8.72 2.31 -3.85
N CYS A 220 9.84 1.60 -3.99
CA CYS A 220 9.91 0.34 -4.74
C CYS A 220 9.55 -0.85 -3.84
N THR A 221 10.13 -0.90 -2.64
CA THR A 221 9.84 -1.96 -1.67
C THR A 221 9.33 -1.35 -0.37
N THR A 222 8.38 -2.03 0.27
CA THR A 222 7.90 -1.68 1.60
C THR A 222 7.50 -2.95 2.32
N ILE A 223 7.98 -3.09 3.56
CA ILE A 223 7.57 -4.19 4.42
C ILE A 223 6.09 -4.00 4.76
N VAL A 224 5.25 -4.91 4.27
CA VAL A 224 3.83 -4.97 4.64
C VAL A 224 3.75 -5.46 6.08
N ARG A 225 3.24 -4.61 6.97
CA ARG A 225 2.99 -4.96 8.37
C ARG A 225 1.49 -5.10 8.61
N PRO A 226 1.06 -6.04 9.45
CA PRO A 226 -0.33 -6.14 9.83
C PRO A 226 -0.77 -4.86 10.55
N MET A 227 -2.08 -4.59 10.53
CA MET A 227 -2.66 -3.49 11.29
C MET A 227 -2.38 -3.67 12.78
N SER A 228 -2.04 -2.58 13.46
CA SER A 228 -1.79 -2.60 14.91
C SER A 228 -3.07 -2.96 15.66
N THR A 229 -2.98 -3.96 16.53
CA THR A 229 -4.08 -4.38 17.39
C THR A 229 -4.31 -3.34 18.48
N LYS A 230 -5.53 -2.79 18.57
CA LYS A 230 -5.91 -1.94 19.70
C LYS A 230 -6.19 -2.80 20.93
N LYS A 231 -5.62 -2.43 22.07
CA LYS A 231 -5.93 -3.05 23.36
C LYS A 231 -7.36 -2.64 23.74
N MET A 232 -8.26 -3.61 23.80
CA MET A 232 -9.63 -3.42 24.25
C MET A 232 -9.76 -4.04 25.65
N SER A 233 -10.50 -3.38 26.57
CA SER A 233 -10.84 -4.02 27.84
C SER A 233 -11.75 -5.22 27.59
N LYS A 234 -11.63 -6.25 28.41
CA LYS A 234 -12.52 -7.42 28.42
C LYS A 234 -14.00 -7.03 28.57
N PHE A 235 -14.28 -5.87 29.16
CA PHE A 235 -15.62 -5.33 29.36
C PHE A 235 -16.14 -4.47 28.18
N GLY A 236 -15.42 -4.42 27.04
CA GLY A 236 -15.84 -3.65 25.86
C GLY A 236 -15.66 -2.14 25.98
N VAL A 237 -15.08 -1.67 27.08
CA VAL A 237 -14.74 -0.27 27.33
C VAL A 237 -13.34 0.01 26.74
N SER A 238 -13.13 1.16 26.10
CA SER A 238 -11.78 1.61 25.74
C SER A 238 -10.90 1.52 26.98
N SER A 239 -9.71 0.94 26.88
CA SER A 239 -8.82 0.77 28.04
C SER A 239 -8.78 2.06 28.89
N GLU A 240 -8.80 1.93 30.21
CA GLU A 240 -8.65 3.03 31.18
C GLU A 240 -7.52 3.99 30.74
N LEU A 241 -6.44 3.41 30.22
CA LEU A 241 -5.28 4.07 29.65
C LEU A 241 -5.58 4.94 28.42
N GLU A 242 -6.46 4.52 27.50
CA GLU A 242 -6.91 5.35 26.38
C GLU A 242 -7.82 6.51 26.83
N ARG A 243 -8.62 6.29 27.88
CA ARG A 243 -9.42 7.37 28.50
C ARG A 243 -8.52 8.39 29.17
N ARG A 244 -7.57 7.95 30.03
CA ARG A 244 -6.54 8.82 30.62
C ARG A 244 -5.76 9.54 29.53
N ARG A 245 -5.24 8.85 28.52
CA ARG A 245 -4.48 9.50 27.44
C ARG A 245 -5.28 10.55 26.63
N LYS A 246 -6.61 10.45 26.57
CA LYS A 246 -7.48 11.47 25.96
C LYS A 246 -7.79 12.64 26.90
N THR A 247 -8.07 12.40 28.18
CA THR A 247 -8.27 13.46 29.17
C THR A 247 -7.02 14.32 29.34
N TRP A 248 -5.82 13.73 29.28
CA TRP A 248 -4.55 14.46 29.39
C TRP A 248 -4.20 15.30 28.15
N LYS A 249 -4.87 15.10 27.01
CA LYS A 249 -4.69 15.91 25.79
C LYS A 249 -5.62 17.13 25.72
N GLN A 250 -6.57 17.26 26.65
CA GLN A 250 -7.41 18.45 26.76
C GLN A 250 -6.91 19.26 27.96
N PRO A 251 -6.34 20.46 27.78
CA PRO A 251 -6.09 21.35 28.89
C PRO A 251 -7.44 21.91 29.35
N ASN A 252 -8.06 21.30 30.37
CA ASN A 252 -9.15 21.95 31.08
C ASN A 252 -8.55 22.98 32.03
N LYS A 253 -8.88 24.25 31.75
CA LYS A 253 -8.93 25.28 32.77
C LYS A 253 -10.00 24.88 33.79
N ASP A 254 -9.73 25.29 35.03
CA ASP A 254 -10.62 25.35 36.19
C ASP A 254 -10.60 24.10 37.08
N GLY A 255 -10.11 24.33 38.30
CA GLY A 255 -9.86 23.32 39.32
C GLY A 255 -11.04 23.06 40.24
N HIS A 256 -11.07 21.85 40.78
CA HIS A 256 -11.07 21.53 42.22
C HIS A 256 -11.09 19.99 42.39
N PRO A 257 -10.55 19.44 43.50
CA PRO A 257 -10.27 18.02 43.66
C PRO A 257 -11.47 17.30 44.30
N GLN A 258 -11.86 16.13 43.78
CA GLN A 258 -12.67 15.17 44.54
C GLN A 258 -12.27 13.73 44.23
N ASP A 259 -11.63 13.17 45.25
CA ASP A 259 -11.76 11.83 45.84
C ASP A 259 -11.45 10.57 45.02
N ALA A 260 -10.60 9.76 45.65
CA ALA A 260 -9.99 8.55 45.14
C ALA A 260 -10.93 7.35 45.26
N GLY A 261 -11.14 6.67 44.14
CA GLY A 261 -11.59 5.28 44.09
C GLY A 261 -10.45 4.42 43.56
N ASP A 262 -9.94 3.58 44.44
CA ASP A 262 -9.01 2.47 44.25
C ASP A 262 -9.52 1.51 43.15
N ASP A 263 -8.65 1.13 42.21
CA ASP A 263 -8.58 -0.24 41.66
C ASP A 263 -7.41 -0.35 40.66
N SER A 264 -6.40 -1.07 41.13
CA SER A 264 -5.16 -1.45 40.46
C SER A 264 -5.37 -2.35 39.24
N ASP A 265 -4.92 -1.90 38.07
CA ASP A 265 -4.61 -2.76 36.92
C ASP A 265 -3.61 -2.03 35.99
N ASP A 266 -2.39 -1.79 36.49
CA ASP A 266 -1.28 -1.27 35.67
C ASP A 266 -0.38 -2.44 35.20
N PRO A 267 -0.11 -2.59 33.89
CA PRO A 267 0.82 -3.59 33.40
C PRO A 267 2.25 -3.13 33.68
N ASP A 268 2.78 -3.63 34.79
CA ASP A 268 4.15 -3.54 35.27
C ASP A 268 5.16 -3.80 34.13
N MET A 269 5.71 -2.73 33.53
CA MET A 269 6.81 -2.83 32.57
C MET A 269 8.13 -2.95 33.35
N LYS A 270 8.33 -4.09 34.01
CA LYS A 270 9.60 -4.42 34.67
C LYS A 270 10.68 -4.61 33.60
N LEU A 271 11.46 -3.57 33.39
CA LEU A 271 12.76 -3.65 32.72
C LEU A 271 13.72 -4.33 33.70
N SER A 272 13.72 -5.66 33.73
CA SER A 272 14.64 -6.41 34.57
C SER A 272 16.01 -6.52 33.90
N SER A 273 16.99 -5.80 34.40
CA SER A 273 18.37 -6.26 34.34
C SER A 273 19.15 -5.79 35.58
N ASP A 274 19.72 -6.79 36.24
CA ASP A 274 20.79 -6.79 37.23
C ASP A 274 20.37 -6.80 38.72
N ASP A 275 20.67 -7.95 39.33
CA ASP A 275 20.51 -8.34 40.74
C ASP A 275 21.30 -7.44 41.69
N GLU A 276 20.73 -6.30 42.08
CA GLU A 276 21.08 -5.59 43.31
C GLU A 276 19.77 -5.17 44.01
N PRO A 277 19.59 -5.45 45.31
CA PRO A 277 18.33 -5.20 46.00
C PRO A 277 18.07 -3.69 46.12
N ALA A 278 17.18 -3.18 45.26
CA ALA A 278 16.76 -1.79 45.27
C ALA A 278 16.06 -1.41 46.61
N PRO A 279 16.35 -0.25 47.20
CA PRO A 279 15.64 0.24 48.38
C PRO A 279 14.14 0.40 48.09
N LEU A 280 13.32 -0.19 48.96
CA LEU A 280 11.86 -0.04 49.01
C LEU A 280 11.47 1.42 49.26
N GLU A 281 11.33 2.22 48.21
CA GLU A 281 10.44 3.40 48.20
C GLU A 281 10.11 3.72 46.74
N SER A 282 8.95 3.24 46.27
CA SER A 282 8.41 3.61 44.97
C SER A 282 7.97 5.07 45.01
N ARG A 283 8.93 5.99 44.86
CA ARG A 283 8.64 7.40 44.62
C ARG A 283 8.12 7.55 43.19
N GLU A 284 6.82 7.73 43.07
CA GLU A 284 6.20 8.18 41.82
C GLU A 284 6.82 9.53 41.46
N ALA A 285 7.61 9.56 40.38
CA ALA A 285 8.17 10.79 39.86
C ALA A 285 7.18 11.40 38.87
N ASP A 286 6.83 12.67 39.06
CA ASP A 286 6.02 13.42 38.10
C ASP A 286 6.74 13.46 36.75
N GLN A 287 6.02 13.17 35.66
CA GLN A 287 6.60 13.08 34.31
C GLN A 287 7.28 14.39 33.87
N ASP A 288 6.84 15.53 34.41
CA ASP A 288 7.43 16.84 34.12
C ASP A 288 8.76 17.10 34.84
N SER A 289 9.05 16.34 35.91
CA SER A 289 10.33 16.38 36.63
C SER A 289 11.43 15.53 35.99
N LEU A 290 11.08 14.69 35.00
CA LEU A 290 12.00 13.79 34.33
C LEU A 290 12.82 14.53 33.26
N ALA A 291 14.11 14.68 33.53
CA ALA A 291 15.09 15.13 32.54
C ALA A 291 15.63 13.95 31.72
N LYS A 292 15.91 14.17 30.44
CA LYS A 292 16.56 13.15 29.61
C LYS A 292 18.04 13.09 29.95
N ALA A 293 18.53 11.90 30.28
CA ALA A 293 19.95 11.64 30.49
C ALA A 293 20.49 10.71 29.39
N TYR A 294 21.67 11.04 28.87
CA TYR A 294 22.41 10.21 27.94
C TYR A 294 23.61 9.59 28.66
N LYS A 295 23.83 8.29 28.45
CA LYS A 295 24.99 7.60 29.01
C LYS A 295 26.22 7.91 28.17
N TYR A 296 27.26 8.46 28.80
CA TYR A 296 28.57 8.69 28.21
C TYR A 296 29.62 7.91 28.99
N GLY A 297 29.94 6.71 28.51
CA GLY A 297 30.80 5.76 29.23
C GLY A 297 30.17 5.32 30.55
N SER A 298 30.83 5.63 31.67
CA SER A 298 30.34 5.35 33.03
C SER A 298 29.47 6.48 33.61
N SER A 299 29.44 7.65 32.98
CA SER A 299 28.74 8.84 33.50
C SER A 299 27.40 9.05 32.81
N LEU A 300 26.43 9.60 33.55
CA LEU A 300 25.16 10.07 33.02
C LEU A 300 25.23 11.57 32.82
N VAL A 301 24.98 12.04 31.60
CA VAL A 301 24.93 13.46 31.25
C VAL A 301 23.48 13.85 31.00
N ILE A 302 22.97 14.79 31.79
CA ILE A 302 21.60 15.28 31.69
C ILE A 302 21.58 16.43 30.67
N PHE A 303 20.64 16.39 29.74
CA PHE A 303 20.42 17.46 28.78
C PHE A 303 19.00 17.99 28.90
N ASP A 304 18.88 19.31 29.07
CA ASP A 304 17.62 20.00 28.95
C ASP A 304 17.17 20.07 27.49
N LYS A 305 15.85 20.15 27.26
CA LYS A 305 15.27 20.23 25.91
C LYS A 305 15.80 21.42 25.12
N GLU A 306 16.14 22.52 25.79
CA GLU A 306 16.68 23.74 25.17
C GLU A 306 18.11 23.53 24.69
N ASP A 307 18.94 22.88 25.49
CA ASP A 307 20.34 22.62 25.13
C ASP A 307 20.44 21.54 24.06
N GLU A 308 19.57 20.52 24.11
CA GLU A 308 19.41 19.53 23.04
C GLU A 308 19.06 20.21 21.70
N ALA A 309 18.21 21.24 21.72
CA ALA A 309 17.86 22.00 20.52
C ALA A 309 19.00 22.89 19.99
N LYS A 310 19.81 23.49 20.88
CA LYS A 310 20.96 24.33 20.49
C LYS A 310 22.11 23.50 19.89
N ILE A 311 22.36 22.31 20.43
CA ILE A 311 23.46 21.43 19.98
C ILE A 311 23.11 20.73 18.67
N ARG A 312 21.81 20.50 18.42
CA ARG A 312 21.37 19.76 17.24
C ARG A 312 21.66 20.53 15.96
N GLN A 313 22.48 19.93 15.10
CA GLN A 313 22.72 20.44 13.75
C GLN A 313 21.46 20.35 12.89
N THR A 314 21.19 21.41 12.15
CA THR A 314 20.10 21.47 11.18
C THR A 314 20.62 21.20 9.77
N PHE A 315 19.84 20.44 8.99
CA PHE A 315 20.19 20.07 7.62
C PHE A 315 19.07 20.47 6.67
N SER A 316 19.43 21.03 5.52
CA SER A 316 18.49 21.31 4.43
C SER A 316 18.20 20.03 3.63
N PRO A 317 16.97 19.84 3.13
CA PRO A 317 16.64 18.69 2.31
C PRO A 317 17.35 18.76 0.96
N SER A 318 18.21 17.79 0.69
CA SER A 318 18.99 17.72 -0.55
C SER A 318 19.29 16.28 -0.95
N LEU A 319 19.54 16.08 -2.24
CA LEU A 319 20.09 14.85 -2.79
C LEU A 319 21.31 15.22 -3.65
N GLU A 320 22.49 15.10 -3.06
CA GLU A 320 23.76 15.55 -3.64
C GLU A 320 24.63 14.36 -4.02
N ILE A 321 25.01 14.21 -5.29
CA ILE A 321 25.99 13.20 -5.71
C ILE A 321 27.39 13.65 -5.26
N ARG A 322 28.05 12.80 -4.46
CA ARG A 322 29.42 13.02 -3.97
C ARG A 322 30.48 12.34 -4.82
N GLY A 323 30.13 11.25 -5.50
CA GLY A 323 31.08 10.56 -6.36
C GLY A 323 30.50 9.32 -7.02
N PHE A 324 31.32 8.68 -7.85
CA PHE A 324 30.96 7.47 -8.58
C PHE A 324 31.89 6.32 -8.20
N THR A 325 31.30 5.16 -7.95
CA THR A 325 32.02 3.91 -7.65
C THR A 325 31.67 2.83 -8.67
N ALA A 326 32.53 1.82 -8.83
CA ALA A 326 32.21 0.68 -9.70
C ALA A 326 31.12 -0.18 -9.04
N LEU A 327 30.17 -0.68 -9.82
CA LEU A 327 29.05 -1.47 -9.27
C LEU A 327 29.55 -2.75 -8.56
N LYS A 328 30.64 -3.34 -9.05
CA LYS A 328 31.28 -4.52 -8.45
C LYS A 328 31.83 -4.28 -7.04
N THR A 329 32.18 -3.03 -6.71
CA THR A 329 32.73 -2.66 -5.40
C THR A 329 31.66 -2.63 -4.31
N VAL A 330 30.37 -2.61 -4.69
CA VAL A 330 29.26 -2.49 -3.75
C VAL A 330 28.58 -3.85 -3.59
N PRO A 331 28.97 -4.63 -2.57
CA PRO A 331 28.34 -5.92 -2.33
C PRO A 331 26.91 -5.75 -1.80
N ARG A 332 26.06 -6.71 -2.15
CA ARG A 332 24.62 -6.68 -1.82
C ARG A 332 24.32 -6.53 -0.32
N HIS A 333 25.20 -7.04 0.54
CA HIS A 333 25.04 -7.01 2.00
C HIS A 333 25.36 -5.65 2.64
N HIS A 334 26.00 -4.72 1.92
CA HIS A 334 26.17 -3.34 2.38
C HIS A 334 24.89 -2.50 2.22
N LEU A 335 23.95 -2.95 1.39
CA LEU A 335 22.71 -2.23 1.10
C LEU A 335 21.71 -2.41 2.25
N LEU A 336 21.23 -1.29 2.77
CA LEU A 336 20.35 -1.21 3.93
C LEU A 336 18.96 -0.71 3.53
N ASN A 337 17.98 -1.06 4.36
CA ASN A 337 16.62 -0.50 4.32
C ASN A 337 15.84 -0.80 3.01
N ASN A 338 14.71 -0.12 2.83
CA ASN A 338 13.87 -0.24 1.64
C ASN A 338 14.52 0.41 0.41
N VAL A 339 14.10 -0.06 -0.76
CA VAL A 339 14.50 0.45 -2.07
C VAL A 339 13.47 1.45 -2.56
N TYR A 340 13.94 2.50 -3.22
CA TYR A 340 13.11 3.54 -3.81
C TYR A 340 13.44 3.69 -5.30
N TYR A 341 12.44 3.99 -6.10
CA TYR A 341 12.62 4.45 -7.48
C TYR A 341 12.87 5.95 -7.48
N LEU A 342 13.91 6.37 -8.17
CA LEU A 342 14.18 7.77 -8.47
C LEU A 342 14.00 7.97 -9.98
N SER A 343 13.00 8.76 -10.36
CA SER A 343 12.66 9.10 -11.75
C SER A 343 12.69 10.62 -11.96
N PRO A 344 12.91 11.12 -13.19
CA PRO A 344 12.83 12.55 -13.47
C PRO A 344 11.38 13.03 -13.43
N LEU A 345 11.16 14.31 -13.16
CA LEU A 345 9.82 14.88 -13.14
C LEU A 345 9.19 14.85 -14.55
N PRO A 346 7.98 14.27 -14.74
CA PRO A 346 7.32 14.23 -16.06
C PRO A 346 7.01 15.61 -16.65
N SER A 347 6.90 16.63 -15.80
CA SER A 347 6.60 18.00 -16.19
C SER A 347 7.79 18.80 -16.73
N ASP A 348 9.03 18.32 -16.55
CA ASP A 348 10.24 19.07 -16.93
C ASP A 348 11.10 18.29 -17.95
N PRO A 349 10.97 18.61 -19.26
CA PRO A 349 11.74 17.95 -20.31
C PRO A 349 13.26 18.12 -20.16
N GLY A 350 13.72 19.26 -19.62
CA GLY A 350 15.15 19.52 -19.42
C GLY A 350 15.75 18.55 -18.41
N SER A 351 15.09 18.40 -17.27
CA SER A 351 15.47 17.40 -16.26
C SER A 351 15.40 15.97 -16.80
N GLN A 352 14.40 15.62 -17.61
CA GLN A 352 14.30 14.29 -18.22
C GLN A 352 15.50 13.96 -19.12
N LEU A 353 15.92 14.90 -19.96
CA LEU A 353 17.04 14.70 -20.86
C LEU A 353 18.34 14.54 -20.09
N ALA A 354 18.61 15.45 -19.13
CA ALA A 354 19.81 15.39 -18.29
C ALA A 354 19.87 14.11 -17.46
N PHE A 355 18.75 13.72 -16.84
CA PHE A 355 18.64 12.49 -16.06
C PHE A 355 18.87 11.24 -16.93
N SER A 356 18.22 11.17 -18.10
CA SER A 356 18.36 10.05 -19.03
C SER A 356 19.80 9.89 -19.54
N ALA A 357 20.48 11.01 -19.82
CA ALA A 357 21.88 11.00 -20.22
C ALA A 357 22.78 10.49 -19.08
N LEU A 358 22.55 10.95 -17.84
CA LEU A 358 23.30 10.51 -16.67
C LEU A 358 23.12 9.01 -16.39
N VAL A 359 21.88 8.50 -16.39
CA VAL A 359 21.59 7.08 -16.15
C VAL A 359 22.27 6.21 -17.20
N ARG A 360 22.18 6.58 -18.49
CA ARG A 360 22.84 5.84 -19.59
C ARG A 360 24.36 5.83 -19.42
N ALA A 361 24.97 6.99 -19.20
CA ALA A 361 26.41 7.09 -19.03
C ALA A 361 26.93 6.23 -17.86
N MET A 362 26.18 6.21 -16.74
CA MET A 362 26.53 5.37 -15.60
C MET A 362 26.32 3.88 -15.86
N HIS A 363 25.25 3.52 -16.56
CA HIS A 363 24.95 2.14 -16.94
C HIS A 363 26.04 1.57 -17.86
N ASP A 364 26.40 2.32 -18.90
CA ASP A 364 27.42 1.91 -19.88
C ASP A 364 28.82 1.83 -19.23
N ALA A 365 29.09 2.70 -18.27
CA ALA A 365 30.33 2.69 -17.48
C ALA A 365 30.34 1.64 -16.35
N ASN A 366 29.23 0.92 -16.11
CA ASN A 366 29.05 -0.01 -15.00
C ASN A 366 29.39 0.60 -13.62
N ARG A 367 28.91 1.83 -13.39
CA ARG A 367 29.15 2.63 -12.18
C ARG A 367 27.85 2.95 -11.44
N ALA A 368 27.95 3.07 -10.13
CA ALA A 368 26.90 3.58 -9.25
C ALA A 368 27.34 4.91 -8.64
N ALA A 369 26.38 5.76 -8.28
CA ALA A 369 26.66 7.05 -7.65
C ALA A 369 26.44 6.96 -6.14
N ILE A 370 27.38 7.50 -5.38
CA ILE A 370 27.27 7.69 -3.93
C ILE A 370 26.73 9.10 -3.73
N ALA A 371 25.61 9.21 -3.03
CA ALA A 371 24.94 10.48 -2.78
C ALA A 371 24.66 10.70 -1.29
N ARG A 372 24.65 11.97 -0.89
CA ARG A 372 24.15 12.42 0.40
C ARG A 372 22.68 12.75 0.25
N TYR A 373 21.86 12.16 1.10
CA TYR A 373 20.42 12.33 1.13
C TYR A 373 19.96 12.89 2.48
N VAL A 374 19.21 13.99 2.44
CA VAL A 374 18.52 14.56 3.61
C VAL A 374 17.02 14.61 3.29
N SER A 375 16.20 14.01 4.15
CA SER A 375 14.75 14.04 3.96
C SER A 375 14.17 15.41 4.32
N ARG A 376 12.94 15.71 3.88
CA ARG A 376 12.24 16.97 4.16
C ARG A 376 11.85 17.17 5.64
N SER A 377 12.24 16.29 6.55
CA SER A 377 11.94 16.46 7.98
C SER A 377 12.88 17.49 8.59
N VAL A 378 12.35 18.37 9.46
CA VAL A 378 13.13 19.36 10.22
C VAL A 378 14.25 18.70 11.06
N THR A 379 14.01 17.45 11.45
CA THR A 379 14.90 16.64 12.29
C THR A 379 15.68 15.58 11.49
N ALA A 380 15.68 15.67 10.16
CA ALA A 380 16.32 14.68 9.31
C ALA A 380 17.85 14.78 9.39
N GLU A 381 18.48 13.66 9.71
CA GLU A 381 19.93 13.51 9.61
C GLU A 381 20.34 13.12 8.18
N PRO A 382 21.52 13.58 7.72
CA PRO A 382 22.07 13.19 6.43
C PRO A 382 22.37 11.69 6.41
N LYS A 383 22.00 11.05 5.31
CA LYS A 383 22.22 9.64 5.06
C LYS A 383 23.03 9.51 3.79
N MET A 384 24.01 8.62 3.80
CA MET A 384 24.64 8.18 2.58
C MET A 384 23.71 7.17 1.90
N VAL A 385 23.58 7.29 0.59
CA VAL A 385 22.76 6.42 -0.25
C VAL A 385 23.52 6.11 -1.53
N ILE A 386 23.15 5.02 -2.18
CA ILE A 386 23.63 4.64 -3.49
C ILE A 386 22.52 4.75 -4.53
N LEU A 387 22.88 5.26 -5.70
CA LEU A 387 22.04 5.32 -6.89
C LEU A 387 22.59 4.34 -7.92
N ILE A 388 21.85 3.26 -8.16
CA ILE A 388 22.21 2.23 -9.15
C ILE A 388 21.40 2.49 -10.43
N PRO A 389 22.06 2.69 -11.60
CA PRO A 389 21.36 2.98 -12.84
C PRO A 389 20.63 1.74 -13.36
N VAL A 390 19.37 1.91 -13.77
CA VAL A 390 18.60 0.88 -14.47
C VAL A 390 18.05 1.45 -15.77
N VAL A 391 18.30 0.73 -16.86
CA VAL A 391 17.85 1.09 -18.21
C VAL A 391 16.93 0.00 -18.72
N GLU A 392 15.64 0.33 -18.84
CA GLU A 392 14.65 -0.51 -19.50
C GLU A 392 14.32 0.06 -20.90
N SER A 393 13.58 -0.70 -21.70
CA SER A 393 13.22 -0.31 -23.07
C SER A 393 12.41 0.99 -23.10
N THR A 394 11.53 1.17 -22.12
CA THR A 394 10.59 2.30 -22.02
C THR A 394 11.00 3.35 -21.01
N ILE A 395 11.65 2.96 -19.89
CA ILE A 395 11.89 3.84 -18.75
C ILE A 395 13.36 3.76 -18.30
N ARG A 396 13.87 4.86 -17.76
CA ARG A 396 15.20 4.97 -17.14
C ARG A 396 15.05 5.56 -15.75
N TYR A 397 15.63 4.91 -14.76
CA TYR A 397 15.52 5.31 -13.36
C TYR A 397 16.77 4.90 -12.57
N PHE A 398 16.92 5.46 -11.37
CA PHE A 398 17.88 4.94 -10.39
C PHE A 398 17.14 4.13 -9.33
N LEU A 399 17.73 3.00 -8.94
CA LEU A 399 17.43 2.38 -7.66
C LEU A 399 18.16 3.17 -6.58
N PHE A 400 17.38 3.87 -5.76
CA PHE A 400 17.85 4.59 -4.59
C PHE A 400 17.81 3.63 -3.40
N ILE A 401 18.97 3.39 -2.79
CA ILE A 401 19.14 2.43 -1.70
C ILE A 401 20.01 3.06 -0.61
N ARG A 402 19.67 2.84 0.65
CA ARG A 402 20.47 3.35 1.77
C ARG A 402 21.70 2.50 2.01
#